data_AF-A0A9D1LPU7-F1
#
_entry.id   AF-A0A9D1LPU7-F1
#
_cell.length_a   1.000
_cell.length_b   1.000
_cell.length_c   1.000
_cell.angle_alpha   90.00
_cell.angle_beta   90.00
_cell.angle_gamma   90.00
#
_symmetry.space_group_name_H-M   'P 1'
#
loop_
_entity.id
_entity.type
_entity.pdbx_description
1 polymer ?
#
loop_
_entity_poly.entity_id
_entity_poly.type
_entity_poly.pdbx_seq_one_letter_code
_entity_poly.pdbx_strand_id
1 'polypeptide(L)'
;MIGWQDFAIRAQDSLVRWEYGPDDELRGMVQVTPPDYQERFIPIDKALHLRTKSRKANPEGVSILRNCYRDYFFKKNLQETEGIGAERGAIGVPMLTPPEGVNIWEDDEESRALLMQAEALVRNVRRDNVDGVVLPYGWKLELLSGGAKQLDLGAIIERYDRRIAMSVLADFIMLGSSSTGSYALSSDKTELFALALGTYLDIICDAFNTQAIPRLFDLNRRAFGEIAEYPRLRHGDIEKPDLNMLGGFIERMAGMGLITPDRRTEKYVRQLAELPERDELAPEPGAERR
;
A
#
# COMPACT_ATOMS: atom_id res chain seq x y z
N MET A 1 18.14 -34.29 12.11
CA MET A 1 17.30 -33.16 12.55
C MET A 1 16.41 -32.76 11.40
N ILE A 2 15.19 -32.34 11.69
CA ILE A 2 14.18 -31.85 10.74
C ILE A 2 14.27 -30.32 10.74
N GLY A 3 14.25 -29.71 9.56
CA GLY A 3 14.27 -28.26 9.37
C GLY A 3 13.18 -27.82 8.39
N TRP A 4 12.91 -26.53 8.33
CA TRP A 4 12.12 -25.98 7.24
C TRP A 4 12.93 -25.97 5.95
N GLN A 5 12.34 -26.50 4.88
CA GLN A 5 12.94 -26.42 3.55
C GLN A 5 12.54 -25.12 2.84
N ASP A 6 11.26 -24.74 2.91
CA ASP A 6 10.71 -23.56 2.25
C ASP A 6 9.36 -23.13 2.88
N PHE A 7 8.97 -21.87 2.66
CA PHE A 7 7.66 -21.30 3.02
C PHE A 7 6.94 -20.82 1.75
N ALA A 8 6.03 -21.66 1.24
CA ALA A 8 5.25 -21.33 0.05
C ALA A 8 4.06 -20.40 0.38
N ILE A 9 4.00 -19.25 -0.30
CA ILE A 9 2.87 -18.32 -0.22
C ILE A 9 1.61 -18.98 -0.81
N ARG A 10 0.47 -18.79 -0.14
CA ARG A 10 -0.84 -19.18 -0.64
C ARG A 10 -1.66 -17.93 -0.91
N ALA A 11 -2.09 -17.77 -2.15
CA ALA A 11 -2.75 -16.56 -2.63
C ALA A 11 -4.21 -16.53 -2.14
N GLN A 12 -4.63 -15.39 -1.58
CA GLN A 12 -5.94 -15.24 -0.95
C GLN A 12 -7.10 -15.22 -1.97
N ASP A 13 -6.81 -14.93 -3.24
CA ASP A 13 -7.76 -14.99 -4.36
C ASP A 13 -8.14 -16.42 -4.75
N SER A 14 -7.28 -17.39 -4.43
CA SER A 14 -7.54 -18.82 -4.65
C SER A 14 -8.33 -19.50 -3.52
N LEU A 15 -8.61 -18.76 -2.43
CA LEU A 15 -9.41 -19.25 -1.30
C LEU A 15 -10.87 -19.43 -1.74
N VAL A 16 -11.41 -20.63 -1.51
CA VAL A 16 -12.83 -20.93 -1.73
C VAL A 16 -13.61 -20.78 -0.43
N ARG A 17 -13.13 -21.40 0.66
CA ARG A 17 -13.78 -21.38 1.98
C ARG A 17 -12.82 -21.74 3.10
N TRP A 18 -13.18 -21.33 4.31
CA TRP A 18 -12.61 -21.82 5.56
C TRP A 18 -13.42 -23.00 6.07
N GLU A 19 -12.74 -24.04 6.54
CA GLU A 19 -13.37 -25.23 7.12
C GLU A 19 -13.27 -25.16 8.64
N TYR A 20 -14.41 -25.40 9.29
CA TYR A 20 -14.54 -25.38 10.74
C TYR A 20 -14.93 -26.76 11.27
N GLY A 21 -14.45 -27.07 12.47
CA GLY A 21 -14.85 -28.28 13.19
C GLY A 21 -16.22 -28.12 13.87
N PRO A 22 -16.73 -29.21 14.49
CA PRO A 22 -17.99 -29.20 15.24
C PRO A 22 -18.05 -28.15 16.36
N ASP A 23 -16.90 -27.81 16.95
CA ASP A 23 -16.76 -26.87 18.07
C ASP A 23 -16.39 -25.44 17.64
N ASP A 24 -16.66 -25.05 16.38
CA ASP A 24 -16.27 -23.76 15.78
C ASP A 24 -14.74 -23.53 15.78
N GLU A 25 -13.97 -24.61 15.85
CA GLU A 25 -12.50 -24.58 15.70
C GLU A 25 -12.11 -24.42 14.22
N LEU A 26 -11.19 -23.49 13.92
CA LEU A 26 -10.66 -23.34 12.57
C LEU A 26 -9.77 -24.53 12.21
N ARG A 27 -10.16 -25.35 11.23
CA ARG A 27 -9.39 -26.52 10.79
C ARG A 27 -8.42 -26.23 9.66
N GLY A 28 -8.76 -25.28 8.81
CA GLY A 28 -7.95 -24.94 7.65
C GLY A 28 -8.74 -24.23 6.57
N MET A 29 -8.16 -24.18 5.38
CA MET A 29 -8.78 -23.55 4.22
C MET A 29 -8.81 -24.48 3.02
N VAL A 30 -9.84 -24.34 2.18
CA VAL A 30 -9.91 -24.99 0.87
C VAL A 30 -9.55 -23.96 -0.19
N GLN A 31 -8.55 -24.30 -1.01
CA GLN A 31 -8.11 -23.46 -2.13
C GLN A 31 -8.28 -24.20 -3.46
N VAL A 32 -8.43 -23.42 -4.53
CA VAL A 32 -8.44 -23.90 -5.91
C VAL A 32 -7.41 -23.10 -6.70
N THR A 33 -6.34 -23.75 -7.14
CA THR A 33 -5.20 -23.10 -7.79
C THR A 33 -4.89 -23.75 -9.15
N PRO A 34 -4.30 -23.01 -10.11
CA PRO A 34 -3.66 -23.61 -11.28
C PRO A 34 -2.61 -24.66 -10.86
N PRO A 35 -2.29 -25.64 -11.73
CA PRO A 35 -2.75 -25.82 -13.10
C PRO A 35 -4.04 -26.65 -13.25
N ASP A 36 -4.41 -27.42 -12.22
CA ASP A 36 -5.48 -28.44 -12.31
C ASP A 36 -6.80 -28.01 -11.68
N TYR A 37 -6.84 -26.87 -11.00
CA TYR A 37 -8.05 -26.27 -10.42
C TYR A 37 -8.86 -27.24 -9.53
N GLN A 38 -8.17 -28.17 -8.87
CA GLN A 38 -8.79 -29.07 -7.91
C GLN A 38 -8.87 -28.42 -6.54
N GLU A 39 -9.98 -28.67 -5.83
CA GLU A 39 -10.11 -28.28 -4.43
C GLU A 39 -9.07 -29.03 -3.58
N ARG A 40 -8.21 -28.28 -2.90
CA ARG A 40 -7.24 -28.81 -1.95
C ARG A 40 -7.47 -28.21 -0.58
N PHE A 41 -7.67 -29.08 0.40
CA PHE A 41 -7.71 -28.69 1.79
C PHE A 41 -6.28 -28.50 2.32
N ILE A 42 -6.00 -27.31 2.86
CA ILE A 42 -4.79 -27.00 3.60
C ILE A 42 -5.14 -26.96 5.09
N PRO A 43 -4.65 -27.94 5.87
CA PRO A 43 -4.79 -27.94 7.32
C PRO A 43 -4.07 -26.74 7.97
N ILE A 44 -4.67 -26.14 8.99
CA ILE A 44 -4.13 -24.96 9.69
C ILE A 44 -2.82 -25.26 10.44
N ASP A 45 -2.62 -26.51 10.85
CA ASP A 45 -1.39 -27.03 11.47
C ASP A 45 -0.21 -27.12 10.48
N LYS A 46 -0.50 -27.09 9.17
CA LYS A 46 0.50 -27.04 8.09
C LYS A 46 0.64 -25.65 7.46
N ALA A 47 -0.06 -24.66 7.99
CA ALA A 47 -0.01 -23.28 7.51
C ALA A 47 0.52 -22.33 8.59
N LEU A 48 1.11 -21.23 8.12
CA LEU A 48 1.36 -20.04 8.92
C LEU A 48 0.27 -19.02 8.60
N HIS A 49 -0.64 -18.80 9.53
CA HIS A 49 -1.79 -17.93 9.34
C HIS A 49 -1.50 -16.53 9.88
N LEU A 50 -1.31 -15.60 8.94
CA LEU A 50 -1.03 -14.19 9.21
C LEU A 50 -2.30 -13.35 9.00
N ARG A 51 -2.63 -12.50 9.97
CA ARG A 51 -3.76 -11.57 9.90
C ARG A 51 -3.36 -10.21 10.44
N THR A 52 -3.59 -9.16 9.67
CA THR A 52 -3.34 -7.77 10.06
C THR A 52 -4.24 -7.31 11.20
N LYS A 53 -5.54 -7.57 11.08
CA LYS A 53 -6.55 -7.27 12.09
C LYS A 53 -7.62 -8.34 12.04
N SER A 54 -7.94 -8.94 13.18
CA SER A 54 -9.07 -9.86 13.31
C SER A 54 -10.15 -9.27 14.20
N ARG A 55 -11.42 -9.49 13.86
CA ARG A 55 -12.58 -9.18 14.70
C ARG A 55 -13.42 -10.46 14.82
N LYS A 56 -13.86 -10.79 16.04
CA LYS A 56 -14.64 -12.02 16.31
C LYS A 56 -13.95 -13.29 15.77
N ALA A 57 -12.64 -13.37 15.92
CA ALA A 57 -11.81 -14.48 15.42
C ALA A 57 -11.93 -14.78 13.90
N ASN A 58 -12.46 -13.85 13.08
CA ASN A 58 -12.56 -14.05 11.63
C ASN A 58 -11.18 -14.40 11.02
N PRO A 59 -11.05 -15.51 10.29
CA PRO A 59 -9.79 -15.97 9.70
C PRO A 59 -9.30 -15.12 8.52
N GLU A 60 -10.16 -14.35 7.86
CA GLU A 60 -9.76 -13.51 6.72
C GLU A 60 -9.07 -12.21 7.15
N GLY A 61 -9.43 -11.72 8.35
CA GLY A 61 -9.00 -10.42 8.82
C GLY A 61 -9.55 -9.25 7.98
N VAL A 62 -8.89 -8.10 8.04
CA VAL A 62 -9.28 -6.90 7.28
C VAL A 62 -8.03 -6.24 6.67
N SER A 63 -8.05 -6.03 5.35
CA SER A 63 -6.97 -5.33 4.64
C SER A 63 -6.75 -3.92 5.18
N ILE A 64 -5.48 -3.52 5.26
CA ILE A 64 -5.07 -2.15 5.64
C ILE A 64 -5.63 -1.10 4.68
N LEU A 65 -5.82 -1.47 3.41
CA LEU A 65 -6.35 -0.61 2.34
C LEU A 65 -7.89 -0.52 2.37
N ARG A 66 -8.56 -1.27 3.26
CA ARG A 66 -10.02 -1.28 3.31
C ARG A 66 -10.60 0.11 3.63
N ASN A 67 -9.88 0.90 4.42
CA ASN A 67 -10.29 2.22 4.87
C ASN A 67 -10.27 3.27 3.76
N CYS A 68 -9.35 3.16 2.80
CA CYS A 68 -9.20 4.12 1.70
C CYS A 68 -9.95 3.73 0.42
N TYR A 69 -10.64 2.57 0.40
CA TYR A 69 -11.39 2.12 -0.77
C TYR A 69 -12.37 3.16 -1.32
N ARG A 70 -13.10 3.86 -0.43
CA ARG A 70 -14.05 4.90 -0.82
C ARG A 70 -13.34 6.08 -1.50
N ASP A 71 -12.23 6.53 -0.93
CA ASP A 71 -11.45 7.64 -1.49
C ASP A 71 -10.84 7.25 -2.84
N TYR A 72 -10.31 6.02 -2.96
CA TYR A 72 -9.84 5.47 -4.24
C TYR A 72 -10.95 5.44 -5.30
N PHE A 73 -12.15 4.95 -4.95
CA PHE A 73 -13.27 4.85 -5.88
C PHE A 73 -13.69 6.23 -6.42
N PHE A 74 -13.84 7.22 -5.55
CA PHE A 74 -14.17 8.58 -5.99
C PHE A 74 -13.03 9.22 -6.79
N LYS A 75 -11.77 9.03 -6.38
CA LYS A 75 -10.61 9.53 -7.11
C LYS A 75 -10.58 8.99 -8.54
N LYS A 76 -10.75 7.68 -8.73
CA LYS A 76 -10.74 7.05 -10.04
C LYS A 76 -11.79 7.68 -10.97
N ASN A 77 -13.02 7.83 -10.50
CA ASN A 77 -14.11 8.42 -11.29
C ASN A 77 -13.87 9.90 -11.59
N LEU A 78 -13.26 10.65 -10.65
CA LEU A 78 -12.88 12.04 -10.86
C LEU A 78 -11.75 12.18 -11.89
N GLN A 79 -10.76 11.29 -11.89
CA GLN A 79 -9.70 11.26 -12.90
C GLN A 79 -10.25 10.97 -14.30
N GLU A 80 -11.22 10.05 -14.41
CA GLU A 80 -11.94 9.80 -15.67
C GLU A 80 -12.71 11.06 -16.12
N THR A 81 -13.37 11.75 -15.18
CA THR A 81 -14.13 12.98 -15.46
C THR A 81 -13.21 14.15 -15.82
N GLU A 82 -12.04 14.25 -15.21
CA GLU A 82 -11.00 15.23 -15.52
C GLU A 82 -10.47 15.02 -16.95
N GLY A 83 -10.22 13.77 -17.36
CA GLY A 83 -9.84 13.44 -18.73
C GLY A 83 -10.92 13.87 -19.75
N ILE A 84 -12.17 13.51 -19.49
CA ILE A 84 -13.32 13.91 -20.34
C ILE A 84 -13.50 15.42 -20.34
N GLY A 85 -13.34 16.07 -19.19
CA GLY A 85 -13.48 17.51 -19.02
C GLY A 85 -12.36 18.28 -19.72
N ALA A 86 -11.13 17.77 -19.68
CA ALA A 86 -10.00 18.32 -20.42
C ALA A 86 -10.21 18.19 -21.93
N GLU A 87 -10.69 17.03 -22.41
CA GLU A 87 -11.04 16.81 -23.81
C GLU A 87 -12.17 17.75 -24.27
N ARG A 88 -13.30 17.78 -23.54
CA ARG A 88 -14.45 18.65 -23.85
C ARG A 88 -14.14 20.13 -23.66
N GLY A 89 -13.27 20.49 -22.74
CA GLY A 89 -12.82 21.88 -22.54
C GLY A 89 -11.90 22.36 -23.66
N ALA A 90 -11.05 21.48 -24.19
CA ALA A 90 -10.14 21.78 -25.30
C ALA A 90 -10.84 21.81 -26.67
N ILE A 91 -11.87 20.98 -26.85
CA ILE A 91 -12.62 20.84 -28.11
C ILE A 91 -13.90 21.69 -28.12
N GLY A 92 -14.59 21.85 -26.97
CA GLY A 92 -15.95 22.35 -26.90
C GLY A 92 -16.99 21.24 -27.13
N VAL A 93 -18.27 21.51 -26.85
CA VAL A 93 -19.36 20.59 -27.14
C VAL A 93 -19.84 20.85 -28.58
N PRO A 94 -19.71 19.88 -29.51
CA PRO A 94 -20.16 20.07 -30.88
C PRO A 94 -21.68 20.18 -30.94
N MET A 95 -22.17 21.21 -31.63
CA MET A 95 -23.56 21.48 -31.91
C MET A 95 -23.73 21.65 -33.42
N LEU A 96 -24.57 20.82 -34.02
CA LEU A 96 -24.90 20.88 -35.44
C LEU A 96 -26.33 21.37 -35.61
N THR A 97 -26.49 22.47 -36.34
CA THR A 97 -27.78 23.11 -36.60
C THR A 97 -28.19 22.87 -38.06
N PRO A 98 -29.38 22.28 -38.32
CA PRO A 98 -29.88 22.09 -39.67
C PRO A 98 -30.30 23.43 -40.31
N PRO A 99 -30.32 23.51 -41.65
CA PRO A 99 -30.80 24.69 -42.36
C PRO A 99 -32.27 24.99 -42.06
N GLU A 100 -32.66 26.26 -42.21
CA GLU A 100 -34.05 26.67 -42.10
C GLU A 100 -34.94 25.90 -43.09
N GLY A 101 -36.03 25.33 -42.57
CA GLY A 101 -36.99 24.54 -43.36
C GLY A 101 -36.71 23.03 -43.43
N VAL A 102 -35.60 22.54 -42.89
CA VAL A 102 -35.33 21.09 -42.78
C VAL A 102 -35.76 20.58 -41.40
N ASN A 103 -36.77 19.73 -41.36
CA ASN A 103 -37.26 19.11 -40.13
C ASN A 103 -36.69 17.70 -39.95
N ILE A 104 -35.54 17.60 -39.30
CA ILE A 104 -34.89 16.30 -39.00
C ILE A 104 -35.60 15.44 -37.95
N TRP A 105 -36.75 15.89 -37.42
CA TRP A 105 -37.53 15.22 -36.39
C TRP A 105 -38.80 14.55 -36.93
N GLU A 106 -39.07 14.66 -38.24
CA GLU A 106 -40.18 13.95 -38.87
C GLU A 106 -39.95 12.44 -38.91
N ASP A 107 -41.04 11.67 -38.87
CA ASP A 107 -40.99 10.20 -38.84
C ASP A 107 -40.95 9.58 -40.25
N ASP A 108 -40.30 10.26 -41.19
CA ASP A 108 -40.03 9.75 -42.55
C ASP A 108 -38.61 9.18 -42.68
N GLU A 109 -38.37 8.46 -43.78
CA GLU A 109 -37.11 7.74 -44.01
C GLU A 109 -35.93 8.70 -44.30
N GLU A 110 -36.18 9.84 -44.95
CA GLU A 110 -35.14 10.83 -45.27
C GLU A 110 -34.70 11.59 -44.00
N SER A 111 -35.64 12.02 -43.16
CA SER A 111 -35.35 12.69 -41.90
C SER A 111 -34.58 11.79 -40.93
N ARG A 112 -34.93 10.50 -40.85
CA ARG A 112 -34.18 9.53 -40.05
C ARG A 112 -32.75 9.35 -40.56
N ALA A 113 -32.56 9.26 -41.88
CA ALA A 113 -31.22 9.17 -42.46
C ALA A 113 -30.37 10.42 -42.18
N LEU A 114 -30.97 11.62 -42.28
CA LEU A 114 -30.31 12.89 -41.98
C LEU A 114 -29.95 13.00 -40.49
N LEU A 115 -30.84 12.61 -39.58
CA LEU A 115 -30.58 12.61 -38.14
C LEU A 115 -29.42 11.66 -37.80
N MET A 116 -29.40 10.45 -38.37
CA MET A 116 -28.29 9.50 -38.16
C MET A 116 -26.95 10.06 -38.64
N GLN A 117 -26.91 10.74 -39.79
CA GLN A 117 -25.70 11.38 -40.30
C GLN A 117 -25.25 12.56 -39.41
N ALA A 118 -26.20 13.37 -38.96
CA ALA A 118 -25.95 14.49 -38.05
C ALA A 118 -25.40 14.01 -36.70
N GLU A 119 -25.99 12.97 -36.10
CA GLU A 119 -25.50 12.35 -34.87
C GLU A 119 -24.11 11.75 -35.05
N ALA A 120 -23.87 11.06 -36.16
CA ALA A 120 -22.57 10.47 -36.46
C ALA A 120 -21.50 11.55 -36.61
N LEU A 121 -21.83 12.69 -37.21
CA LEU A 121 -20.90 13.82 -37.32
C LEU A 121 -20.56 14.35 -35.92
N VAL A 122 -21.57 14.75 -35.14
CA VAL A 122 -21.39 15.36 -33.81
C VAL A 122 -20.66 14.42 -32.83
N ARG A 123 -20.85 13.11 -32.91
CA ARG A 123 -20.16 12.12 -32.05
C ARG A 123 -18.70 11.89 -32.45
N ASN A 124 -18.33 12.11 -33.71
CA ASN A 124 -17.00 11.78 -34.24
C ASN A 124 -16.11 13.02 -34.46
N VAL A 125 -16.63 14.24 -34.30
CA VAL A 125 -15.80 15.45 -34.33
C VAL A 125 -14.73 15.36 -33.25
N ARG A 126 -13.47 15.39 -33.68
CA ARG A 126 -12.26 15.39 -32.85
C ARG A 126 -11.29 16.41 -33.38
N ARG A 127 -10.54 17.03 -32.50
CA ARG A 127 -9.59 18.09 -32.84
C ARG A 127 -8.18 17.50 -32.90
N ASP A 128 -7.78 17.04 -34.09
CA ASP A 128 -6.50 16.38 -34.33
C ASP A 128 -5.68 17.10 -35.42
N ASN A 129 -4.52 16.55 -35.80
CA ASN A 129 -3.66 17.09 -36.85
C ASN A 129 -4.23 17.00 -38.28
N VAL A 130 -5.35 16.28 -38.46
CA VAL A 130 -6.13 16.18 -39.71
C VAL A 130 -7.57 16.62 -39.44
N ASP A 131 -7.73 17.81 -38.84
CA ASP A 131 -9.04 18.38 -38.53
C ASP A 131 -9.66 19.05 -39.77
N GLY A 132 -10.98 18.90 -39.92
CA GLY A 132 -11.75 19.41 -41.05
C GLY A 132 -13.13 18.75 -41.15
N VAL A 133 -14.17 19.56 -41.35
CA VAL A 133 -15.54 19.08 -41.53
C VAL A 133 -16.11 19.68 -42.80
N VAL A 134 -16.70 18.83 -43.65
CA VAL A 134 -17.44 19.26 -44.84
C VAL A 134 -18.92 19.26 -44.50
N LEU A 135 -19.57 20.41 -44.66
CA LEU A 135 -20.99 20.59 -44.39
C LEU A 135 -21.75 20.84 -45.70
N PRO A 136 -22.94 20.23 -45.88
CA PRO A 136 -23.86 20.63 -46.94
C PRO A 136 -24.31 22.09 -46.76
N TYR A 137 -24.77 22.71 -47.84
CA TYR A 137 -25.24 24.10 -47.82
C TYR A 137 -26.31 24.33 -46.74
N GLY A 138 -26.13 25.38 -45.94
CA GLY A 138 -27.08 25.81 -44.90
C GLY A 138 -26.95 25.12 -43.55
N TRP A 139 -26.13 24.06 -43.43
CA TRP A 139 -25.80 23.46 -42.14
C TRP A 139 -24.74 24.27 -41.40
N LYS A 140 -24.87 24.39 -40.07
CA LYS A 140 -23.92 25.11 -39.22
C LYS A 140 -23.39 24.20 -38.11
N LEU A 141 -22.08 24.00 -38.06
CA LEU A 141 -21.40 23.34 -36.94
C LEU A 141 -20.78 24.42 -36.05
N GLU A 142 -21.11 24.37 -34.77
CA GLU A 142 -20.59 25.27 -33.74
C GLU A 142 -20.02 24.45 -32.59
N LEU A 143 -18.92 24.92 -31.98
CA LEU A 143 -18.35 24.32 -30.78
C LEU A 143 -18.75 25.19 -29.60
N LEU A 144 -19.68 24.70 -28.79
CA LEU A 144 -20.11 25.40 -27.58
C LEU A 144 -18.98 25.30 -26.54
N SER A 145 -18.36 26.42 -26.24
CA SER A 145 -17.41 26.50 -25.12
C SER A 145 -18.19 26.54 -23.81
N GLY A 146 -17.93 25.56 -22.94
CA GLY A 146 -18.54 25.51 -21.61
C GLY A 146 -17.97 26.61 -20.73
N GLY A 147 -18.63 27.77 -20.66
CA GLY A 147 -18.28 28.88 -19.75
C GLY A 147 -18.54 28.61 -18.26
N ALA A 148 -18.54 27.35 -17.82
CA ALA A 148 -18.73 26.99 -16.43
C ALA A 148 -17.44 27.19 -15.65
N LYS A 149 -17.53 27.73 -14.42
CA LYS A 149 -16.42 27.73 -13.45
C LYS A 149 -15.78 26.35 -13.42
N GLN A 150 -14.58 26.25 -13.98
CA GLN A 150 -13.81 25.03 -13.99
C GLN A 150 -13.49 24.71 -12.53
N LEU A 151 -14.23 23.76 -11.95
CA LEU A 151 -13.89 23.22 -10.64
C LEU A 151 -12.46 22.72 -10.74
N ASP A 152 -11.63 23.09 -9.78
CA ASP A 152 -10.26 22.58 -9.70
C ASP A 152 -10.32 21.11 -9.26
N LEU A 153 -10.47 20.23 -10.26
CA LEU A 153 -10.49 18.79 -10.07
C LEU A 153 -9.14 18.31 -9.53
N GLY A 154 -8.04 18.96 -9.91
CA GLY A 154 -6.69 18.68 -9.41
C GLY A 154 -6.60 18.81 -7.89
N ALA A 155 -7.05 19.94 -7.34
CA ALA A 155 -7.09 20.13 -5.87
C ALA A 155 -7.99 19.11 -5.16
N ILE A 156 -9.08 18.68 -5.80
CA ILE A 156 -9.97 17.65 -5.26
C ILE A 156 -9.27 16.28 -5.27
N ILE A 157 -8.60 15.93 -6.37
CA ILE A 157 -7.84 14.69 -6.52
C ILE A 157 -6.70 14.63 -5.51
N GLU A 158 -5.92 15.70 -5.36
CA GLU A 158 -4.83 15.78 -4.38
C GLU A 158 -5.33 15.57 -2.94
N ARG A 159 -6.52 16.11 -2.61
CA ARG A 159 -7.15 15.86 -1.31
C ARG A 159 -7.45 14.38 -1.09
N TYR A 160 -7.91 13.66 -2.12
CA TYR A 160 -8.13 12.21 -2.02
C TYR A 160 -6.81 11.44 -1.93
N ASP A 161 -5.78 11.81 -2.69
CA ASP A 161 -4.44 11.22 -2.58
C ASP A 161 -3.88 11.36 -1.16
N ARG A 162 -4.00 12.56 -0.56
CA ARG A 162 -3.60 12.78 0.83
C ARG A 162 -4.40 11.92 1.81
N ARG A 163 -5.71 11.74 1.62
CA ARG A 163 -6.54 10.85 2.47
C ARG A 163 -6.14 9.38 2.34
N ILE A 164 -5.84 8.93 1.13
CA ILE A 164 -5.34 7.57 0.89
C ILE A 164 -4.00 7.39 1.62
N ALA A 165 -3.06 8.33 1.49
CA ALA A 165 -1.77 8.26 2.18
C ALA A 165 -1.91 8.28 3.71
N MET A 166 -2.77 9.17 4.25
CA MET A 166 -3.06 9.25 5.69
C MET A 166 -3.66 7.95 6.23
N SER A 167 -4.42 7.20 5.43
CA SER A 167 -5.05 5.94 5.87
C SER A 167 -4.05 4.86 6.26
N VAL A 168 -2.81 4.95 5.74
CA VAL A 168 -1.70 4.05 6.03
C VAL A 168 -0.52 4.78 6.68
N LEU A 169 -0.77 5.98 7.22
CA LEU A 169 0.24 6.84 7.86
C LEU A 169 1.44 7.19 6.97
N ALA A 170 1.26 7.17 5.65
CA ALA A 170 2.31 7.45 4.66
C ALA A 170 2.22 8.87 4.06
N ASP A 171 1.50 9.78 4.71
CA ASP A 171 1.29 11.14 4.21
C ASP A 171 2.53 12.03 4.31
N PHE A 172 3.54 11.63 5.09
CA PHE A 172 4.85 12.29 5.12
C PHE A 172 5.56 12.27 3.76
N ILE A 173 5.29 11.28 2.90
CA ILE A 173 5.83 11.21 1.52
C ILE A 173 5.40 12.45 0.71
N MET A 174 4.22 12.99 0.99
CA MET A 174 3.67 14.17 0.32
C MET A 174 4.16 15.50 0.92
N LEU A 175 4.88 15.50 2.05
CA LEU A 175 5.39 16.75 2.64
C LEU A 175 6.50 17.38 1.79
N GLY A 176 7.24 16.58 1.01
CA GLY A 176 8.28 17.07 0.10
C GLY A 176 7.75 17.74 -1.18
N SER A 177 6.47 17.53 -1.54
CA SER A 177 5.88 18.09 -2.77
C SER A 177 5.29 19.50 -2.61
N SER A 178 5.14 19.99 -1.38
CA SER A 178 4.63 21.33 -1.08
C SER A 178 5.64 22.07 -0.21
N SER A 179 6.11 23.23 -0.67
CA SER A 179 7.33 23.95 -0.25
C SER A 179 7.42 24.45 1.22
N THR A 180 6.69 23.88 2.18
CA THR A 180 6.56 24.39 3.56
C THR A 180 6.49 23.33 4.66
N GLY A 181 7.00 22.11 4.44
CA GLY A 181 7.13 21.10 5.52
C GLY A 181 8.28 21.38 6.48
N SER A 182 8.03 21.52 7.79
CA SER A 182 9.09 21.60 8.80
C SER A 182 9.71 20.22 9.06
N TYR A 183 11.03 20.17 9.26
CA TYR A 183 11.77 18.92 9.53
C TYR A 183 11.19 18.17 10.74
N ALA A 184 10.79 18.89 11.79
CA ALA A 184 10.16 18.32 12.98
C ALA A 184 8.85 17.59 12.66
N LEU A 185 7.96 18.18 11.86
CA LEU A 185 6.70 17.53 11.48
C LEU A 185 6.92 16.27 10.62
N SER A 186 7.96 16.26 9.80
CA SER A 186 8.35 15.07 9.03
C SER A 186 8.89 13.96 9.93
N SER A 187 9.68 14.32 10.95
CA SER A 187 10.24 13.37 11.92
C SER A 187 9.12 12.67 12.70
N ASP A 188 8.20 13.43 13.31
CA ASP A 188 7.11 12.88 14.12
C ASP A 188 6.21 11.91 13.32
N LYS A 189 5.96 12.20 12.04
CA LYS A 189 5.15 11.31 11.19
C LYS A 189 5.91 10.05 10.77
N THR A 190 7.22 10.15 10.57
CA THR A 190 8.07 8.98 10.27
C THR A 190 8.09 8.05 11.48
N GLU A 191 8.15 8.59 12.69
CA GLU A 191 8.07 7.82 13.94
C GLU A 191 6.75 7.08 14.10
N LEU A 192 5.62 7.76 13.85
CA LEU A 192 4.30 7.10 13.87
C LEU A 192 4.18 6.00 12.81
N PHE A 193 4.77 6.20 11.63
CA PHE A 193 4.81 5.19 10.58
C PHE A 193 5.70 4.00 10.96
N ALA A 194 6.87 4.25 11.54
CA ALA A 194 7.77 3.20 12.04
C ALA A 194 7.12 2.38 13.15
N LEU A 195 6.42 3.03 14.09
CA LEU A 195 5.64 2.34 15.12
C LEU A 195 4.57 1.43 14.50
N ALA A 196 3.83 1.92 13.50
CA ALA A 196 2.82 1.13 12.80
C ALA A 196 3.46 -0.06 12.05
N LEU A 197 4.59 0.12 11.38
CA LEU A 197 5.36 -0.97 10.78
C LEU A 197 5.80 -1.99 11.82
N GLY A 198 6.23 -1.55 13.01
CA GLY A 198 6.61 -2.40 14.13
C GLY A 198 5.50 -3.36 14.49
N THR A 199 4.26 -2.87 14.60
CA THR A 199 3.10 -3.73 14.88
C THR A 199 2.87 -4.82 13.82
N TYR A 200 3.16 -4.56 12.55
CA TYR A 200 3.06 -5.61 11.51
C TYR A 200 4.20 -6.61 11.58
N LEU A 201 5.41 -6.16 11.91
CA LEU A 201 6.54 -7.07 12.15
C LEU A 201 6.29 -7.94 13.38
N ASP A 202 5.72 -7.39 14.44
CA ASP A 202 5.29 -8.13 15.63
C ASP A 202 4.27 -9.22 15.27
N ILE A 203 3.24 -8.89 14.46
CA ILE A 203 2.26 -9.89 13.99
C ILE A 203 2.94 -11.05 13.26
N ILE A 204 3.94 -10.77 12.42
CA ILE A 204 4.71 -11.80 11.73
C ILE A 204 5.53 -12.63 12.73
N CYS A 205 6.29 -11.96 13.61
CA CYS A 205 7.12 -12.63 14.62
C CYS A 205 6.27 -13.52 15.53
N ASP A 206 5.11 -13.03 15.98
CA ASP A 206 4.16 -13.76 16.81
C ASP A 206 3.61 -15.00 16.09
N ALA A 207 3.29 -14.90 14.80
CA ALA A 207 2.85 -16.06 14.05
C ALA A 207 3.95 -17.14 13.99
N PHE A 208 5.21 -16.75 13.76
CA PHE A 208 6.33 -17.71 13.80
C PHE A 208 6.51 -18.30 15.20
N ASN A 209 6.47 -17.47 16.24
CA ASN A 209 6.68 -17.86 17.64
C ASN A 209 5.57 -18.77 18.18
N THR A 210 4.33 -18.61 17.70
CA THR A 210 3.17 -19.38 18.17
C THR A 210 2.86 -20.59 17.30
N GLN A 211 3.06 -20.49 15.98
CA GLN A 211 2.63 -21.51 15.03
C GLN A 211 3.80 -22.33 14.45
N ALA A 212 4.94 -21.69 14.14
CA ALA A 212 6.02 -22.36 13.42
C ALA A 212 7.06 -22.99 14.35
N ILE A 213 7.67 -22.18 15.23
CA ILE A 213 8.79 -22.59 16.07
C ILE A 213 8.42 -23.76 17.00
N PRO A 214 7.29 -23.71 17.75
CA PRO A 214 6.93 -24.82 18.64
C PRO A 214 6.78 -26.14 17.89
N ARG A 215 6.13 -26.12 16.71
CA ARG A 215 5.95 -27.30 15.86
C ARG A 215 7.28 -27.89 15.39
N LEU A 216 8.25 -27.04 15.01
CA LEU A 216 9.57 -27.51 14.58
C LEU A 216 10.35 -28.16 15.74
N PHE A 217 10.30 -27.56 16.94
CA PHE A 217 10.99 -28.11 18.12
C PHE A 217 10.33 -29.40 18.60
N ASP A 218 9.00 -29.48 18.57
CA ASP A 218 8.27 -30.72 18.89
C ASP A 218 8.65 -31.87 17.95
N LEU A 219 8.85 -31.60 16.66
CA LEU A 219 9.34 -32.59 15.69
C LEU A 219 10.80 -33.02 15.96
N ASN A 220 11.60 -32.17 16.60
CA ASN A 220 13.00 -32.44 16.95
C ASN A 220 13.20 -32.76 18.45
N ARG A 221 12.15 -33.16 19.17
CA ARG A 221 12.17 -33.39 20.63
C ARG A 221 13.26 -34.35 21.11
N ARG A 222 13.73 -35.29 20.26
CA ARG A 222 14.87 -36.18 20.61
C ARG A 222 16.21 -35.44 20.75
N ALA A 223 16.40 -34.35 20.03
CA ALA A 223 17.63 -33.55 20.05
C ALA A 223 17.52 -32.34 21.01
N PHE A 224 16.31 -31.84 21.23
CA PHE A 224 16.06 -30.59 21.98
C PHE A 224 15.09 -30.75 23.16
N GLY A 225 14.84 -31.98 23.62
CA GLY A 225 13.83 -32.28 24.64
C GLY A 225 14.13 -31.74 26.03
N GLU A 226 15.37 -31.32 26.30
CA GLU A 226 15.80 -30.73 27.58
C GLU A 226 15.66 -29.20 27.61
N ILE A 227 15.25 -28.57 26.51
CA ILE A 227 15.13 -27.12 26.45
C ILE A 227 13.84 -26.68 27.14
N ALA A 228 13.96 -25.83 28.17
CA ALA A 228 12.83 -25.32 28.95
C ALA A 228 12.02 -24.24 28.22
N GLU A 229 12.62 -23.46 27.32
CA GLU A 229 11.95 -22.42 26.55
C GLU A 229 12.43 -22.39 25.09
N TYR A 230 11.48 -22.31 24.16
CA TYR A 230 11.79 -22.23 22.73
C TYR A 230 12.38 -20.86 22.37
N PRO A 231 13.32 -20.80 21.38
CA PRO A 231 13.81 -19.53 20.89
C PRO A 231 12.67 -18.71 20.30
N ARG A 232 12.75 -17.38 20.44
CA ARG A 232 11.75 -16.46 19.88
C ARG A 232 12.36 -15.63 18.77
N LEU A 233 11.67 -15.58 17.65
CA LEU A 233 11.91 -14.62 16.59
C LEU A 233 11.50 -13.23 17.06
N ARG A 234 12.40 -12.26 16.89
CA ARG A 234 12.15 -10.83 17.12
C ARG A 234 12.64 -10.06 15.91
N HIS A 235 11.91 -9.02 15.52
CA HIS A 235 12.39 -8.10 14.49
C HIS A 235 13.41 -7.13 15.08
N GLY A 236 14.28 -6.59 14.22
CA GLY A 236 15.16 -5.48 14.59
C GLY A 236 14.39 -4.15 14.65
N ASP A 237 15.03 -3.12 15.18
CA ASP A 237 14.45 -1.78 15.19
C ASP A 237 14.29 -1.24 13.76
N ILE A 238 13.17 -0.55 13.53
CA ILE A 238 12.82 0.02 12.21
C ILE A 238 13.51 1.38 12.02
N GLU A 239 13.65 2.14 13.11
CA GLU A 239 14.35 3.41 13.11
C GLU A 239 15.79 3.22 13.54
N LYS A 240 16.69 3.95 12.87
CA LYS A 240 18.07 4.05 13.33
C LYS A 240 18.10 5.09 14.46
N PRO A 241 18.71 4.76 15.61
CA PRO A 241 18.93 5.76 16.65
C PRO A 241 19.80 6.88 16.09
N ASP A 242 19.41 8.13 16.35
CA ASP A 242 20.25 9.28 16.01
C ASP A 242 21.56 9.19 16.82
N LEU A 243 22.66 8.91 16.12
CA LEU A 243 23.97 8.73 16.72
C LEU A 243 24.47 9.99 17.43
N ASN A 244 24.00 11.18 17.04
CA ASN A 244 24.34 12.42 17.75
C ASN A 244 23.62 12.51 19.09
N MET A 245 22.32 12.17 19.12
CA MET A 245 21.56 12.12 20.38
C MET A 245 22.08 11.02 21.29
N LEU A 246 22.38 9.84 20.74
CA LEU A 246 22.96 8.72 21.46
C LEU A 246 24.34 9.07 22.02
N GLY A 247 25.21 9.69 21.20
CA GLY A 247 26.52 10.17 21.62
C GLY A 247 26.43 11.15 22.78
N GLY A 248 25.57 12.16 22.69
CA GLY A 248 25.35 13.13 23.77
C GLY A 248 24.72 12.51 25.02
N PHE A 249 23.86 11.49 24.89
CA PHE A 249 23.34 10.74 26.03
C PHE A 249 24.45 9.95 26.74
N ILE A 250 25.25 9.19 25.99
CA ILE A 250 26.37 8.39 26.52
C ILE A 250 27.39 9.29 27.21
N GLU A 251 27.76 10.42 26.59
CA GLU A 251 28.68 11.40 27.16
C GLU A 251 28.19 11.93 28.52
N ARG A 252 26.90 12.30 28.61
CA ARG A 252 26.29 12.79 29.86
C ARG A 252 26.24 11.71 30.94
N MET A 253 25.84 10.50 30.60
CA MET A 253 25.71 9.40 31.57
C MET A 253 27.07 8.89 32.06
N ALA A 254 28.08 8.85 31.18
CA ALA A 254 29.45 8.55 31.55
C ALA A 254 30.07 9.67 32.39
N GLY A 255 29.81 10.94 32.03
CA GLY A 255 30.27 12.10 32.79
C GLY A 255 29.70 12.19 34.21
N MET A 256 28.49 11.69 34.43
CA MET A 256 27.86 11.57 35.76
C MET A 256 28.25 10.30 36.52
N GLY A 257 29.02 9.40 35.91
CA GLY A 257 29.43 8.12 36.51
C GLY A 257 28.30 7.09 36.65
N LEU A 258 27.16 7.29 36.00
CA LEU A 258 26.01 6.38 36.02
C LEU A 258 26.21 5.16 35.12
N ILE A 259 26.90 5.34 34.00
CA ILE A 259 27.29 4.27 33.08
C ILE A 259 28.81 4.18 33.06
N THR A 260 29.34 3.00 33.33
CA THR A 260 30.76 2.69 33.12
C THR A 260 30.92 2.03 31.74
N PRO A 261 31.85 2.51 30.90
CA PRO A 261 32.12 1.87 29.61
C PRO A 261 32.68 0.45 29.84
N ASP A 262 31.84 -0.55 29.73
CA ASP A 262 32.21 -1.96 29.81
C ASP A 262 32.09 -2.65 28.44
N ARG A 263 32.65 -3.86 28.31
CA ARG A 263 32.64 -4.61 27.04
C ARG A 263 31.22 -4.87 26.52
N ARG A 264 30.24 -5.02 27.40
CA ARG A 264 28.83 -5.24 27.01
C ARG A 264 28.20 -3.96 26.47
N THR A 265 28.40 -2.83 27.13
CA THR A 265 27.93 -1.53 26.66
C THR A 265 28.60 -1.16 25.34
N GLU A 266 29.91 -1.41 25.18
CA GLU A 266 30.60 -1.19 23.90
C GLU A 266 30.01 -2.06 22.78
N LYS A 267 29.78 -3.36 23.03
CA LYS A 267 29.17 -4.25 22.03
C LYS A 267 27.77 -3.78 21.64
N TYR A 268 26.97 -3.34 22.61
CA TYR A 268 25.62 -2.82 22.36
C TYR A 268 25.65 -1.51 21.56
N VAL A 269 26.54 -0.58 21.89
CA VAL A 269 26.71 0.68 21.15
C VAL A 269 27.21 0.43 19.73
N ARG A 270 28.13 -0.53 19.52
CA ARG A 270 28.59 -0.94 18.19
C ARG A 270 27.46 -1.51 17.34
N GLN A 271 26.60 -2.33 17.94
CA GLN A 271 25.41 -2.86 17.25
C GLN A 271 24.44 -1.73 16.85
N LEU A 272 24.15 -0.79 17.76
CA LEU A 272 23.29 0.37 17.48
C LEU A 272 23.86 1.29 16.38
N ALA A 273 25.19 1.41 16.32
CA ALA A 273 25.90 2.22 15.34
C ALA A 273 26.28 1.48 14.04
N GLU A 274 25.84 0.22 13.87
CA GLU A 274 26.20 -0.66 12.75
C GLU A 274 27.73 -0.77 12.52
N LEU A 275 28.51 -0.67 13.60
CA LEU A 275 29.96 -0.80 13.56
C LEU A 275 30.36 -2.27 13.52
N PRO A 276 31.51 -2.60 12.88
CA PRO A 276 32.04 -3.95 12.90
C PRO A 276 32.31 -4.43 14.34
N GLU A 277 32.24 -5.75 14.54
CA GLU A 277 32.61 -6.37 15.80
C GLU A 277 34.04 -5.97 16.18
N ARG A 278 34.26 -5.74 17.48
CA ARG A 278 35.58 -5.37 17.98
C ARG A 278 36.53 -6.54 17.72
N ASP A 279 37.65 -6.25 17.06
CA ASP A 279 38.71 -7.23 16.87
C ASP A 279 39.31 -7.58 18.24
N GLU A 280 39.17 -8.85 18.67
CA GLU A 280 39.64 -9.31 19.98
C GLU A 280 41.17 -9.26 20.12
N LEU A 281 41.88 -9.14 18.99
CA LEU A 281 43.34 -9.00 18.91
C LEU A 281 43.83 -7.54 18.94
N ALA A 282 42.93 -6.55 18.93
CA ALA A 282 43.31 -5.15 19.02
C ALA A 282 43.63 -4.74 20.47
N PRO A 283 44.80 -4.13 20.76
CA PRO A 283 45.19 -3.75 22.11
C PRO A 283 44.16 -2.81 22.75
N GLU A 284 43.88 -2.98 24.05
CA GLU A 284 42.97 -2.09 24.76
C GLU A 284 43.53 -0.65 24.77
N PRO A 285 42.75 0.35 24.33
CA PRO A 285 43.21 1.73 24.38
C PRO A 285 43.34 2.15 25.85
N GLY A 286 44.58 2.19 26.35
CA GLY A 286 44.90 2.62 27.72
C GLY A 286 45.78 1.66 28.53
N ALA A 287 46.16 0.49 28.02
CA ALA A 287 47.00 -0.46 28.75
C ALA A 287 48.52 -0.16 28.70
N GLU A 288 48.96 0.86 27.95
CA GLU A 288 50.34 1.34 27.96
C GLU A 288 50.43 2.76 28.51
N ARG A 289 50.64 2.86 29.83
CA ARG A 289 51.43 3.89 30.53
C ARG A 289 51.41 3.62 32.04
N ARG A 290 52.23 2.65 32.47
CA ARG A 290 52.98 2.70 33.73
C ARG A 290 54.30 1.95 33.54
#